data_AF-A0A6I9Y8Y6-F1
#
_entry.id   AF-A0A6I9Y8Y6-F1
#
_cell.length_a   1.000
_cell.length_b   1.000
_cell.length_c   1.000
_cell.angle_alpha   90.00
_cell.angle_beta   90.00
_cell.angle_gamma   90.00
#
_symmetry.space_group_name_H-M   'P 1'
#
loop_
_entity.id
_entity.type
_entity.pdbx_description
1 polymer ?
#
loop_
_entity_poly.entity_id
_entity_poly.type
_entity_poly.pdbx_seq_one_letter_code
_entity_poly.pdbx_strand_id
1 'polypeptide(L)'
;MTSEFDSLVALSAMDKAIYGVTGSKQKSMEKALLQLEKSDLGCGAGGGQNNVDVFRMAGLTFLTNANADDAKEKDETCTAIVRSTRSLKHDIERLVARFQNKEIQKCCQNGAQHYPFPQTCQERIKRIKTGSGRCIYAFRICCEFAVAKRLNDTHKHLLLGRNGMYTP
;
A
#
# COMPACT_ATOMS: atom_id res chain seq x y z
N MET A 1 27.38 -5.91 22.94
CA MET A 1 26.48 -4.84 22.47
C MET A 1 27.37 -3.68 22.08
N THR A 2 27.27 -3.17 20.86
CA THR A 2 28.23 -2.21 20.29
C THR A 2 27.46 -1.02 19.73
N SER A 3 27.87 0.19 20.08
CA SER A 3 27.36 1.45 19.52
C SER A 3 28.52 2.25 18.89
N GLU A 4 28.19 3.09 17.91
CA GLU A 4 29.16 3.93 17.21
C GLU A 4 29.63 5.12 18.06
N PHE A 5 28.77 5.60 18.96
CA PHE A 5 29.05 6.65 19.93
C PHE A 5 28.68 6.19 21.34
N ASP A 6 29.10 6.95 22.35
CA ASP A 6 28.66 6.73 23.73
C ASP A 6 27.13 6.92 23.82
N SER A 7 26.42 5.89 24.29
CA SER A 7 24.96 5.82 24.17
C SER A 7 24.35 4.91 25.22
N LEU A 8 23.18 5.32 25.72
CA LEU A 8 22.37 4.49 26.61
C LEU A 8 21.63 3.43 25.79
N VAL A 9 21.67 2.19 26.26
CA VAL A 9 21.01 1.07 25.58
C VAL A 9 20.08 0.34 26.54
N ALA A 10 18.85 0.11 26.10
CA ALA A 10 17.85 -0.67 26.81
C ALA A 10 17.78 -2.10 26.26
N LEU A 11 17.85 -3.09 27.15
CA LEU A 11 17.74 -4.51 26.83
C LEU A 11 16.39 -5.06 27.29
N SER A 12 15.80 -5.94 26.47
CA SER A 12 14.56 -6.65 26.81
C SER A 12 14.63 -8.08 26.28
N ALA A 13 14.06 -9.03 27.04
CA ALA A 13 13.99 -10.44 26.68
C ALA A 13 12.51 -10.87 26.66
N MET A 14 12.11 -11.57 25.60
CA MET A 14 10.76 -12.10 25.42
C MET A 14 10.83 -13.57 24.99
N ASP A 15 9.88 -14.38 25.44
CA ASP A 15 9.75 -15.75 24.98
C ASP A 15 9.39 -15.79 23.48
N LYS A 16 10.06 -16.66 22.72
CA LYS A 16 9.81 -16.89 21.30
C LYS A 16 8.36 -17.30 21.02
N ALA A 17 7.72 -18.03 21.94
CA ALA A 17 6.32 -18.41 21.82
C ALA A 17 5.39 -17.18 21.79
N ILE A 18 5.74 -16.12 22.51
CA ILE A 18 4.95 -14.88 22.56
C ILE A 18 5.21 -14.01 21.32
N TYR A 19 6.46 -13.98 20.83
CA TYR A 19 6.86 -13.21 19.64
C TYR A 19 6.06 -13.59 18.38
N GLY A 20 5.62 -14.84 18.26
CA GLY A 20 4.82 -15.33 17.12
C GLY A 20 3.30 -15.14 17.25
N VAL A 21 2.77 -14.92 18.45
CA VAL A 21 1.33 -14.88 18.74
C VAL A 21 0.75 -13.48 18.53
N THR A 22 1.53 -12.44 18.81
CA THR A 22 1.08 -11.06 18.61
C THR A 22 1.07 -10.72 17.12
N GLY A 23 -0.08 -10.92 16.45
CA GLY A 23 -0.31 -10.69 15.02
C GLY A 23 -0.20 -9.23 14.51
N SER A 24 0.55 -8.37 15.22
CA SER A 24 0.93 -7.06 14.73
C SER A 24 1.93 -7.24 13.58
N LYS A 25 1.46 -7.08 12.33
CA LYS A 25 2.32 -7.13 11.13
C LYS A 25 3.42 -6.06 11.12
N GLN A 26 3.31 -5.05 11.99
CA GLN A 26 4.20 -3.90 12.03
C GLN A 26 5.29 -4.08 13.08
N LYS A 27 6.56 -3.85 12.68
CA LYS A 27 7.74 -4.00 13.55
C LYS A 27 7.72 -2.92 14.64
N SER A 28 8.24 -3.22 15.85
CA SER A 28 8.25 -2.26 16.97
C SER A 28 8.98 -0.95 16.63
N MET A 29 10.08 -1.02 15.87
CA MET A 29 10.80 0.16 15.37
C MET A 29 9.95 0.99 14.41
N GLU A 30 9.19 0.35 13.52
CA GLU A 30 8.31 1.04 12.58
C GLU A 30 7.18 1.76 13.33
N LYS A 31 6.63 1.16 14.39
CA LYS A 31 5.66 1.85 15.26
C LYS A 31 6.26 3.07 15.95
N ALA A 32 7.49 2.97 16.44
CA ALA A 32 8.17 4.09 17.09
C ALA A 32 8.42 5.22 16.08
N LEU A 33 8.90 4.90 14.87
CA LEU A 33 9.07 5.88 13.80
C LEU A 33 7.75 6.53 13.39
N LEU A 34 6.67 5.76 13.26
CA LEU A 34 5.33 6.30 12.96
C LEU A 34 4.79 7.21 14.06
N GLN A 35 5.17 6.98 15.32
CA GLN A 35 4.83 7.91 16.40
C GLN A 35 5.67 9.19 16.32
N LEU A 36 6.95 9.09 15.95
CA LEU A 36 7.81 10.25 15.72
C LEU A 36 7.30 11.09 14.54
N GLU A 37 6.86 10.46 13.45
CA GLU A 37 6.29 11.12 12.27
C GLU A 37 5.03 11.95 12.59
N LYS A 38 4.28 11.61 13.65
CA LYS A 38 3.13 12.45 14.08
C LYS A 38 3.54 13.83 14.61
N SER A 39 4.82 14.00 14.93
CA SER A 39 5.38 15.29 15.34
C SER A 39 5.82 16.14 14.14
N ASP A 40 5.79 15.58 12.92
CA ASP A 40 6.00 16.34 11.71
C ASP A 40 4.84 17.34 11.53
N LEU A 41 5.20 18.60 11.31
CA LEU A 41 4.23 19.69 11.06
C LEU A 41 3.83 19.72 9.58
N GLY A 42 4.58 19.03 8.72
CA GLY A 42 4.29 18.87 7.30
C GLY A 42 3.06 18.01 7.02
N CYS A 43 2.50 18.20 5.83
CA CYS A 43 1.26 17.59 5.38
C CYS A 43 1.37 17.14 3.91
N GLY A 44 0.97 15.90 3.64
CA GLY A 44 0.84 15.39 2.27
C GLY A 44 2.15 14.97 1.61
N ALA A 45 2.09 14.72 0.30
CA ALA A 45 3.24 14.29 -0.50
C ALA A 45 4.05 15.48 -1.08
N GLY A 46 3.86 16.68 -0.52
CA GLY A 46 4.44 17.94 -0.99
C GLY A 46 3.60 18.69 -2.05
N GLY A 47 4.06 19.89 -2.42
CA GLY A 47 3.38 20.81 -3.33
C GLY A 47 2.39 21.75 -2.64
N GLY A 48 1.75 22.62 -3.42
CA GLY A 48 0.80 23.61 -2.92
C GLY A 48 0.17 24.41 -4.06
N GLN A 49 -0.99 25.01 -3.81
CA GLN A 49 -1.72 25.79 -4.81
C GLN A 49 -0.99 27.08 -5.21
N ASN A 50 -0.21 27.65 -4.29
CA ASN A 50 0.62 28.83 -4.49
C ASN A 50 1.88 28.72 -3.61
N ASN A 51 2.76 29.71 -3.68
CA ASN A 51 4.00 29.76 -2.89
C ASN A 51 3.73 29.60 -1.39
N VAL A 52 2.76 30.33 -0.84
CA VAL A 52 2.39 30.29 0.58
C VAL A 52 1.94 28.88 1.00
N ASP A 53 1.09 28.25 0.19
CA ASP A 53 0.55 26.91 0.45
C ASP A 53 1.63 25.82 0.42
N VAL A 54 2.65 25.97 -0.43
CA VAL A 54 3.79 25.03 -0.46
C VAL A 54 4.55 25.03 0.87
N PHE A 55 4.87 26.21 1.41
CA PHE A 55 5.58 26.31 2.68
C PHE A 55 4.70 25.87 3.85
N ARG A 56 3.40 26.23 3.84
CA ARG A 56 2.42 25.77 4.82
C ARG A 56 2.31 24.24 4.85
N MET A 57 2.19 23.60 3.68
CA MET A 57 2.15 22.13 3.54
C MET A 57 3.46 21.46 3.97
N ALA A 58 4.59 22.18 3.96
CA ALA A 58 5.86 21.70 4.51
C ALA A 58 6.00 21.92 6.03
N GLY A 59 4.97 22.46 6.70
CA GLY A 59 5.01 22.77 8.13
C GLY A 59 5.83 24.02 8.46
N LEU A 60 5.95 24.94 7.51
CA LEU A 60 6.76 26.15 7.62
C LEU A 60 5.92 27.42 7.44
N THR A 61 6.38 28.50 8.08
CA THR A 61 5.84 29.86 7.91
C THR A 61 7.02 30.80 7.65
N PHE A 62 6.88 31.71 6.70
CA PHE A 62 7.93 32.66 6.33
C PHE A 62 7.37 34.08 6.36
N LEU A 63 8.22 35.04 6.76
CA LEU A 63 7.91 36.46 6.75
C LEU A 63 8.77 37.13 5.68
N THR A 64 8.13 37.81 4.74
CA THR A 64 8.82 38.46 3.62
C THR A 64 8.14 39.78 3.24
N ASN A 65 8.88 40.65 2.56
CA ASN A 65 8.42 41.94 2.05
C ASN A 65 7.60 41.82 0.75
N ALA A 66 7.63 40.67 0.08
CA ALA A 66 6.68 40.38 -0.98
C ALA A 66 5.32 40.08 -0.35
N ASN A 67 4.25 40.80 -0.72
CA ASN A 67 2.89 40.61 -0.22
C ASN A 67 2.39 39.16 -0.39
N ALA A 68 2.75 38.30 0.55
CA ALA A 68 2.32 36.91 0.65
C ALA A 68 1.20 36.87 1.69
N ASP A 69 0.00 37.27 1.27
CA ASP A 69 -1.17 37.24 2.16
C ASP A 69 -1.54 35.79 2.47
N ASP A 70 -1.35 35.40 3.73
CA ASP A 70 -1.86 34.17 4.32
C ASP A 70 -3.35 34.34 4.65
N ALA A 71 -4.19 34.38 3.61
CA ALA A 71 -5.65 34.60 3.75
C ALA A 71 -6.40 33.42 4.41
N LYS A 72 -5.70 32.35 4.82
CA LYS A 72 -6.31 31.15 5.42
C LYS A 72 -5.98 31.09 6.91
N GLU A 73 -6.89 31.59 7.73
CA GLU A 73 -6.85 31.38 9.18
C GLU A 73 -7.35 29.98 9.57
N LYS A 74 -6.67 29.44 10.58
CA LYS A 74 -6.99 28.35 11.52
C LYS A 74 -6.79 26.92 11.06
N ASP A 75 -5.76 26.31 11.66
CA ASP A 75 -5.81 25.03 12.38
C ASP A 75 -6.60 23.90 11.69
N GLU A 76 -6.53 23.85 10.36
CA GLU A 76 -7.10 22.77 9.59
C GLU A 76 -6.26 21.54 9.87
N THR A 77 -6.83 20.60 10.61
CA THR A 77 -6.30 19.25 10.73
C THR A 77 -5.97 18.76 9.34
N CYS A 78 -4.69 18.52 9.08
CA CYS A 78 -4.17 18.10 7.78
C CYS A 78 -4.96 16.89 7.25
N THR A 79 -5.88 17.12 6.31
CA THR A 79 -6.51 16.05 5.53
C THR A 79 -5.61 15.80 4.31
N ALA A 80 -4.40 15.30 4.54
CA ALA A 80 -3.53 14.87 3.45
C ALA A 80 -4.24 13.77 2.66
N ILE A 81 -4.91 14.14 1.58
CA ILE A 81 -5.34 13.19 0.57
C ILE A 81 -4.05 12.82 -0.16
N VAL A 82 -3.29 11.86 0.40
CA VAL A 82 -2.30 11.13 -0.37
C VAL A 82 -3.11 10.38 -1.40
N ARG A 83 -3.22 10.98 -2.59
CA ARG A 83 -3.91 10.38 -3.71
C ARG A 83 -3.15 9.09 -3.98
N SER A 84 -3.71 7.95 -3.54
CA SER A 84 -3.18 6.65 -3.87
C SER A 84 -2.92 6.67 -5.37
N THR A 85 -1.66 6.51 -5.75
CA THR A 85 -1.29 6.07 -7.10
C THR A 85 -2.33 5.04 -7.51
N ARG A 86 -3.00 5.23 -8.66
CA ARG A 86 -4.20 4.47 -9.07
C ARG A 86 -4.00 3.01 -8.72
N SER A 87 -4.58 2.57 -7.61
CA SER A 87 -4.13 1.33 -7.01
C SER A 87 -4.55 0.21 -7.94
N LEU A 88 -3.63 -0.73 -8.20
CA LEU A 88 -3.93 -1.96 -8.94
C LEU A 88 -5.24 -2.58 -8.45
N LYS A 89 -5.47 -2.51 -7.12
CA LYS A 89 -6.69 -2.94 -6.44
C LYS A 89 -7.95 -2.25 -6.98
N HIS A 90 -7.98 -0.92 -7.05
CA HIS A 90 -9.15 -0.19 -7.54
C HIS A 90 -9.46 -0.49 -9.02
N ASP A 91 -8.43 -0.61 -9.86
CA ASP A 91 -8.61 -0.98 -11.27
C ASP A 91 -9.16 -2.41 -11.43
N ILE A 92 -8.70 -3.36 -10.59
CA ILE A 92 -9.24 -4.72 -10.53
C ILE A 92 -10.68 -4.73 -10.03
N GLU A 93 -11.00 -3.99 -8.96
CA GLU A 93 -12.37 -3.91 -8.41
C GLU A 93 -13.36 -3.38 -9.46
N ARG A 94 -12.96 -2.36 -10.23
CA ARG A 94 -13.77 -1.86 -11.35
C ARG A 94 -13.98 -2.91 -12.44
N LEU A 95 -12.97 -3.73 -12.74
CA LEU A 95 -13.10 -4.82 -13.70
C LEU A 95 -14.01 -5.95 -13.18
N VAL A 96 -13.88 -6.31 -11.90
CA VAL A 96 -14.72 -7.29 -11.22
C VAL A 96 -16.19 -6.87 -11.25
N ALA A 97 -16.48 -5.59 -11.00
CA ALA A 97 -17.84 -5.05 -10.97
C ALA A 97 -18.59 -5.17 -12.31
N ARG A 98 -17.90 -5.42 -13.44
CA ARG A 98 -18.54 -5.65 -14.74
C ARG A 98 -19.26 -7.00 -14.83
N PHE A 99 -18.94 -7.95 -13.96
CA PHE A 99 -19.59 -9.26 -13.95
C PHE A 99 -20.83 -9.22 -13.04
N GLN A 100 -21.97 -9.71 -13.55
CA GLN A 100 -23.25 -9.65 -12.84
C GLN A 100 -23.35 -10.64 -11.66
N ASN A 101 -22.80 -11.86 -11.82
CA ASN A 101 -22.92 -12.92 -10.82
C ASN A 101 -21.73 -12.88 -9.85
N LYS A 102 -22.01 -12.94 -8.54
CA LYS A 102 -21.02 -13.01 -7.45
C LYS A 102 -20.00 -14.15 -7.61
N GLU A 103 -20.42 -15.30 -8.15
CA GLU A 103 -19.51 -16.42 -8.41
C GLU A 103 -18.50 -16.08 -9.51
N ILE A 104 -18.93 -15.38 -10.56
CA ILE A 104 -18.07 -14.94 -11.66
C ILE A 104 -17.14 -13.81 -11.19
N GLN A 105 -17.65 -12.91 -10.34
CA GLN A 105 -16.84 -11.89 -9.68
C GLN A 105 -15.71 -12.53 -8.85
N LYS A 106 -16.01 -13.59 -8.08
CA LYS A 106 -15.01 -14.36 -7.33
C LYS A 106 -13.97 -15.01 -8.25
N CYS A 107 -14.37 -15.53 -9.40
CA CYS A 107 -13.44 -16.06 -10.40
C CYS A 107 -12.49 -14.97 -10.95
N CYS A 108 -13.01 -13.78 -11.24
CA CYS A 108 -12.19 -12.64 -11.66
C CYS A 108 -11.21 -12.20 -10.56
N GLN A 109 -11.66 -12.08 -9.31
CA GLN A 109 -10.81 -11.75 -8.17
C GLN A 109 -9.67 -12.76 -8.00
N ASN A 110 -9.97 -14.05 -8.09
CA ASN A 110 -8.97 -15.13 -8.04
C ASN A 110 -7.98 -15.05 -9.21
N GLY A 111 -8.46 -14.72 -10.41
CA GLY A 111 -7.61 -14.50 -11.59
C GLY A 111 -6.64 -13.34 -11.40
N ALA A 112 -7.15 -12.23 -10.87
CA ALA A 112 -6.37 -11.03 -10.60
C ALA A 112 -5.39 -11.17 -9.43
N GLN A 113 -5.54 -12.17 -8.55
CA GLN A 113 -4.62 -12.40 -7.43
C GLN A 113 -3.19 -12.65 -7.91
N HIS A 114 -2.22 -12.07 -7.21
CA HIS A 114 -0.81 -12.28 -7.50
C HIS A 114 -0.42 -13.73 -7.17
N TYR A 115 0.35 -14.36 -8.06
CA TYR A 115 0.81 -15.73 -7.89
C TYR A 115 2.34 -15.72 -7.68
N PRO A 116 2.86 -16.34 -6.61
CA PRO A 116 4.25 -16.19 -6.19
C PRO A 116 5.28 -16.83 -7.12
N PHE A 117 4.86 -17.73 -8.01
CA PHE A 117 5.75 -18.36 -9.00
C PHE A 117 5.47 -17.80 -10.40
N PRO A 118 6.49 -17.67 -11.26
CA PRO A 118 6.28 -17.24 -12.64
C PRO A 118 5.42 -18.28 -13.36
N GLN A 119 4.17 -17.92 -13.65
CA GLN A 119 3.22 -18.74 -14.38
C GLN A 119 2.35 -17.87 -15.27
N THR A 120 1.99 -18.41 -16.43
CA THR A 120 1.08 -17.74 -17.34
C THR A 120 -0.36 -17.86 -16.86
N CYS A 121 -1.22 -16.93 -17.29
CA CYS A 121 -2.66 -17.03 -17.02
C CYS A 121 -3.26 -18.34 -17.55
N GLN A 122 -2.75 -18.85 -18.67
CA GLN A 122 -3.18 -20.12 -19.27
C GLN A 122 -2.84 -21.33 -18.40
N GLU A 123 -1.65 -21.37 -17.80
CA GLU A 123 -1.27 -22.43 -16.86
C GLU A 123 -2.14 -22.42 -15.61
N ARG A 124 -2.48 -21.23 -15.11
CA ARG A 124 -3.36 -21.08 -13.93
C ARG A 124 -4.78 -21.54 -14.23
N ILE A 125 -5.29 -21.30 -15.44
CA ILE A 125 -6.63 -21.73 -15.87
C ILE A 125 -6.77 -23.25 -15.86
N LYS A 126 -5.72 -24.00 -16.26
CA LYS A 126 -5.75 -25.48 -16.29
C LYS A 126 -6.03 -26.13 -14.93
N ARG A 127 -5.84 -25.40 -13.81
CA ARG A 127 -6.13 -25.89 -12.45
C ARG A 127 -7.58 -25.68 -12.01
N ILE A 128 -8.37 -24.93 -12.79
CA ILE A 128 -9.78 -24.68 -12.49
C ILE A 128 -10.57 -25.94 -12.89
N LYS A 129 -10.64 -26.92 -11.97
CA LYS A 129 -11.25 -28.24 -12.22
C LYS A 129 -12.79 -28.21 -12.32
N THR A 130 -13.44 -27.19 -11.75
CA THR A 130 -14.91 -27.17 -11.55
C THR A 130 -15.56 -25.84 -11.96
N GLY A 131 -14.87 -25.04 -12.79
CA GLY A 131 -15.38 -23.73 -13.21
C GLY A 131 -16.33 -23.81 -14.39
N SER A 132 -17.45 -23.09 -14.34
CA SER A 132 -18.27 -22.84 -15.54
C SER A 132 -17.44 -22.11 -16.60
N GLY A 133 -17.76 -22.27 -17.90
CA GLY A 133 -17.04 -21.58 -18.99
C GLY A 133 -16.95 -20.05 -18.79
N ARG A 134 -17.97 -19.46 -18.15
CA ARG A 134 -17.98 -18.05 -17.76
C ARG A 134 -16.97 -17.71 -16.66
N CYS A 135 -16.77 -18.60 -15.68
CA CYS A 135 -15.75 -18.43 -14.64
C CYS A 135 -14.33 -18.45 -15.24
N ILE A 136 -14.05 -19.39 -16.15
CA ILE A 136 -12.76 -19.48 -16.84
C ILE A 136 -12.48 -18.21 -17.66
N TYR A 137 -13.50 -17.72 -18.37
CA TYR A 137 -13.40 -16.46 -19.12
C TYR A 137 -13.10 -15.26 -18.22
N ALA A 138 -13.83 -15.11 -17.12
CA ALA A 138 -13.63 -14.03 -16.16
C ALA A 138 -12.24 -14.11 -15.49
N PHE A 139 -11.81 -15.31 -15.11
CA PHE A 139 -10.48 -15.54 -14.56
C PHE A 139 -9.38 -15.09 -15.53
N ARG A 140 -9.48 -15.48 -16.80
CA ARG A 140 -8.49 -15.16 -17.84
C ARG A 140 -8.33 -13.65 -17.98
N ILE A 141 -9.43 -12.94 -18.21
CA ILE A 141 -9.42 -11.49 -18.44
C ILE A 141 -8.81 -10.74 -17.25
N CYS A 142 -9.21 -11.11 -16.04
CA CYS A 142 -8.73 -10.43 -14.85
C CYS A 142 -7.28 -10.78 -14.51
N CYS A 143 -6.82 -11.99 -14.84
CA CYS A 143 -5.42 -12.37 -14.74
C CYS A 143 -4.54 -11.57 -15.71
N GLU A 144 -4.90 -11.51 -16.99
CA GLU A 144 -4.12 -10.81 -18.02
C GLU A 144 -4.06 -9.31 -17.73
N PHE A 145 -5.19 -8.71 -17.36
CA PHE A 145 -5.25 -7.32 -16.95
C PHE A 145 -4.34 -7.02 -15.75
N ALA A 146 -4.38 -7.86 -14.71
CA ALA A 146 -3.57 -7.66 -13.52
C ALA A 146 -2.07 -7.90 -13.79
N VAL A 147 -1.71 -8.81 -14.69
CA VAL A 147 -0.31 -9.00 -15.12
C VAL A 147 0.20 -7.78 -15.89
N ALA A 148 -0.57 -7.28 -16.86
CA ALA A 148 -0.20 -6.10 -17.64
C ALA A 148 -0.01 -4.86 -16.75
N LYS A 149 -0.89 -4.66 -15.78
CA LYS A 149 -0.77 -3.56 -14.81
C LYS A 149 0.45 -3.67 -13.91
N ARG A 150 0.80 -4.89 -13.45
CA ARG A 150 2.02 -5.12 -12.64
C ARG A 150 3.31 -4.93 -13.43
N LEU A 151 3.31 -5.22 -14.73
CA LEU A 151 4.46 -4.97 -15.60
C LEU A 151 4.70 -3.46 -15.80
N ASN A 152 3.63 -2.68 -15.88
CA ASN A 152 3.68 -1.23 -16.04
C ASN A 152 3.78 -0.46 -14.72
N ASP A 153 3.78 -1.15 -13.58
CA ASP A 153 3.92 -0.50 -12.28
C ASP A 153 5.38 -0.12 -12.05
N THR A 154 5.63 1.17 -11.80
CA THR A 154 6.97 1.70 -11.50
C THR A 154 7.45 1.24 -10.12
N HIS A 155 6.52 0.94 -9.20
CA HIS A 155 6.81 0.38 -7.89
C HIS A 155 6.64 -1.14 -7.91
N LYS A 156 7.71 -1.87 -8.25
CA LYS A 156 7.72 -3.32 -8.11
C LYS A 156 7.58 -3.69 -6.64
N HIS A 157 6.41 -4.18 -6.24
CA HIS A 157 6.24 -4.84 -4.95
C HIS A 157 7.17 -6.06 -4.89
N LEU A 158 8.34 -5.90 -4.27
CA LEU A 158 9.26 -7.01 -4.02
C LEU A 158 8.58 -7.96 -3.02
N LEU A 159 8.26 -9.17 -3.48
CA LEU A 159 7.92 -10.27 -2.58
C LEU A 159 9.18 -10.67 -1.82
N LEU A 160 9.39 -10.05 -0.65
CA LEU A 160 10.29 -10.61 0.36
C LEU A 160 9.71 -11.97 0.75
N GLY A 161 10.46 -13.06 0.56
CA GLY A 161 10.02 -14.46 0.54
C GLY A 161 9.44 -15.04 1.83
N ARG A 162 8.56 -14.32 2.53
CA ARG A 162 8.00 -14.70 3.83
C ARG A 162 6.47 -14.75 3.93
N ASN A 163 5.73 -14.55 2.83
CA ASN A 163 4.26 -14.62 2.84
C ASN A 163 3.71 -15.69 1.89
N GLY A 164 4.17 -16.93 2.05
CA GLY A 164 3.73 -18.08 1.26
C GLY A 164 3.36 -19.30 2.11
N MET A 165 2.70 -19.12 3.26
CA MET A 165 1.96 -20.25 3.84
C MET A 165 0.67 -20.43 3.05
N TYR A 166 0.76 -21.31 2.06
CA TYR A 166 -0.35 -22.17 1.62
C TYR A 166 -1.07 -22.68 2.88
N THR A 167 -2.37 -22.48 2.96
CA THR A 167 -3.22 -23.35 3.78
C THR A 167 -4.24 -24.00 2.85
N PRO A 168 -4.54 -25.30 3.08
CA PRO A 168 -5.33 -26.14 2.18
C PRO A 168 -6.76 -25.66 1.98
#